data_AF-A0A9D1GJV1-F1
#
_entry.id   AF-A0A9D1GJV1-F1
#
_cell.length_a   1.000
_cell.length_b   1.000
_cell.length_c   1.000
_cell.angle_alpha   90.00
_cell.angle_beta   90.00
_cell.angle_gamma   90.00
#
_symmetry.space_group_name_H-M   'P 1'
#
loop_
_entity.id
_entity.type
_entity.pdbx_description
1 polymer ?
#
loop_
_entity_poly.entity_id
_entity_poly.type
_entity_poly.pdbx_seq_one_letter_code
_entity_poly.pdbx_strand_id
1 'polypeptide(L)'
;MEFRKWEDLPHFMQTSQVYPYYCRLASKRGQLFWKRWLDFVFSSLLLLLLWPVMAGIALWIKLDSPGPVFFRQERVTQYGRIFRIYKFRTMVDDAERKGSLVTAEGDSRITRVGKKLRGCRLDELPQLINIWK
;
A
#
# COMPACT_ATOMS: atom_id res chain seq x y z
N MET A 1 -1.29 6.56 12.14
CA MET A 1 -0.62 5.60 13.04
C MET A 1 -1.24 5.78 14.42
N GLU A 2 -1.92 4.77 14.92
CA GLU A 2 -2.67 4.85 16.17
C GLU A 2 -1.88 4.10 17.24
N PHE A 3 -1.33 4.82 18.21
CA PHE A 3 -0.57 4.20 19.30
C PHE A 3 -1.55 3.61 20.33
N ARG A 4 -1.50 2.31 20.56
CA ARG A 4 -2.35 1.62 21.55
C ARG A 4 -1.73 1.60 22.94
N LYS A 5 -2.57 1.56 23.98
CA LYS A 5 -2.09 1.23 25.33
C LYS A 5 -1.59 -0.20 25.37
N TRP A 6 -0.71 -0.51 26.34
CA TRP A 6 -0.10 -1.83 26.47
C TRP A 6 -1.16 -2.94 26.59
N GLU A 7 -2.19 -2.69 27.38
CA GLU A 7 -3.33 -3.58 27.62
C GLU A 7 -4.13 -3.89 26.33
N ASP A 8 -4.16 -2.96 25.39
CA ASP A 8 -4.91 -3.08 24.12
C ASP A 8 -4.09 -3.74 22.99
N LEU A 9 -2.86 -4.15 23.27
CA LEU A 9 -2.01 -4.85 22.31
C LEU A 9 -2.48 -6.30 22.13
N PRO A 10 -2.28 -6.90 20.94
CA PRO A 10 -2.53 -8.33 20.78
C PRO A 10 -1.74 -9.16 21.80
N HIS A 11 -2.35 -10.20 22.35
CA HIS A 11 -1.74 -11.02 23.42
C HIS A 11 -0.36 -11.57 23.03
N PHE A 12 -0.15 -11.93 21.76
CA PHE A 12 1.14 -12.41 21.27
C PHE A 12 2.26 -11.35 21.28
N MET A 13 1.92 -10.06 21.41
CA MET A 13 2.88 -8.95 21.54
C MET A 13 3.10 -8.52 23.00
N GLN A 14 2.28 -8.98 23.96
CA GLN A 14 2.39 -8.63 25.38
C GLN A 14 3.45 -9.47 26.09
N THR A 15 4.68 -9.46 25.58
CA THR A 15 5.79 -10.24 26.12
C THR A 15 6.84 -9.34 26.77
N SER A 16 7.60 -9.89 27.72
CA SER A 16 8.67 -9.16 28.42
C SER A 16 9.75 -8.66 27.47
N GLN A 17 9.95 -9.33 26.34
CA GLN A 17 10.89 -8.93 25.30
C GLN A 17 10.41 -7.72 24.48
N VAL A 18 9.10 -7.54 24.30
CA VAL A 18 8.51 -6.42 23.54
C VAL A 18 8.34 -5.17 24.40
N TYR A 19 8.15 -5.33 25.71
CA TYR A 19 7.91 -4.25 26.66
C TYR A 19 8.95 -3.09 26.59
N PRO A 20 10.27 -3.34 26.53
CA PRO A 20 11.27 -2.26 26.41
C PRO A 20 11.12 -1.43 25.13
N TYR A 21 10.66 -2.04 24.04
CA TYR A 21 10.40 -1.33 22.77
C TYR A 21 9.12 -0.52 22.84
N TYR A 22 8.09 -1.05 23.52
CA TYR A 22 6.87 -0.32 23.80
C TYR A 22 7.14 0.95 24.61
N CYS A 23 7.91 0.87 25.70
CA CYS A 23 8.27 2.03 26.52
C CYS A 23 9.04 3.08 25.71
N ARG A 24 9.97 2.66 24.85
CA ARG A 24 10.68 3.57 23.93
C ARG A 24 9.76 4.22 22.91
N LEU A 25 8.79 3.49 22.37
CA LEU A 25 7.82 4.06 21.43
C LEU A 25 6.83 5.00 22.15
N ALA A 26 6.46 4.68 23.39
CA ALA A 26 5.57 5.48 24.23
C ALA A 26 6.17 6.86 24.56
N SER A 27 7.48 6.98 24.73
CA SER A 27 8.14 8.28 24.93
C SER A 27 8.19 9.14 23.66
N LYS A 28 7.98 8.55 22.48
CA LYS A 28 8.00 9.24 21.17
C LYS A 28 6.60 9.55 20.62
N ARG A 29 5.55 9.50 21.45
CA ARG A 29 4.16 9.76 21.02
C ARG A 29 3.99 11.08 20.25
N GLY A 30 4.60 12.17 20.72
CA GLY A 30 4.53 13.47 20.03
C GLY A 30 5.16 13.43 18.64
N GLN A 31 6.30 12.76 18.48
CA GLN A 31 6.96 12.58 17.18
C GLN A 31 6.09 11.75 16.23
N LEU A 32 5.42 10.69 16.72
CA LEU A 32 4.52 9.86 15.92
C LEU A 32 3.30 10.65 15.45
N PHE A 33 2.75 11.52 16.30
CA PHE A 33 1.67 12.43 15.93
C PHE A 33 2.09 13.37 14.81
N TRP A 34 3.23 14.06 14.97
CA TRP A 34 3.75 14.97 13.96
C TRP A 34 4.07 14.26 12.65
N LYS A 35 4.64 13.05 12.72
CA LYS A 35 4.85 12.20 11.55
C LYS A 35 3.53 11.92 10.82
N ARG A 36 2.46 11.54 11.53
CA ARG A 36 1.16 11.27 10.90
C ARG A 36 0.60 12.52 10.22
N TRP A 37 0.76 13.68 10.84
CA TRP A 37 0.31 14.95 10.27
C TRP A 37 1.09 15.29 8.99
N LEU A 38 2.42 15.19 9.02
CA LEU A 38 3.27 15.39 7.84
C LEU A 38 2.93 14.39 6.72
N ASP A 39 2.81 13.10 7.04
CA ASP A 39 2.47 12.06 6.06
C ASP A 39 1.12 12.40 5.38
N PHE A 40 0.15 12.94 6.12
CA PHE A 40 -1.15 13.37 5.58
C PHE A 40 -1.03 14.60 4.66
N VAL A 41 -0.30 15.63 5.09
CA VAL A 41 -0.11 16.87 4.30
C VAL A 41 0.62 16.57 3.00
N PHE A 42 1.74 15.85 3.05
CA PHE A 42 2.51 15.50 1.86
C PHE A 42 1.74 14.55 0.93
N SER A 43 1.00 13.58 1.48
CA SER A 43 0.14 12.72 0.65
C SER A 43 -0.92 13.52 -0.09
N SER A 44 -1.57 14.47 0.60
CA SER A 44 -2.60 15.33 0.00
C SER A 44 -2.03 16.18 -1.14
N LEU A 45 -0.85 16.79 -0.92
CA LEU A 45 -0.17 17.59 -1.94
C LEU A 45 0.24 16.74 -3.15
N LEU A 46 0.82 15.56 -2.91
CA LEU A 46 1.24 14.65 -3.98
C LEU A 46 0.04 14.11 -4.76
N LEU A 47 -1.07 13.79 -4.10
CA LEU A 47 -2.30 13.38 -4.78
C LEU A 47 -2.83 14.50 -5.67
N LEU A 48 -2.83 15.74 -5.20
CA LEU A 48 -3.27 16.90 -5.99
C LEU A 48 -2.32 17.21 -7.16
N LEU A 49 -1.02 16.94 -7.02
CA LEU A 49 -0.08 17.15 -8.12
C LEU A 49 -0.12 16.00 -9.15
N LEU A 50 -0.29 14.76 -8.68
CA LEU A 50 -0.18 13.56 -9.49
C LEU A 50 -1.53 13.04 -10.01
N TRP A 51 -2.67 13.61 -9.61
CA TRP A 51 -3.97 13.18 -10.14
C TRP A 51 -4.06 13.15 -11.68
N PRO A 52 -3.53 14.12 -12.46
CA PRO A 52 -3.65 14.04 -13.91
C PRO A 52 -2.79 12.91 -14.48
N VAL A 53 -1.62 12.64 -13.88
CA VAL A 53 -0.76 11.52 -14.24
C VAL A 53 -1.45 10.20 -13.93
N MET A 54 -2.06 10.08 -12.74
CA MET A 54 -2.83 8.91 -12.33
C MET A 54 -4.03 8.66 -13.25
N ALA A 55 -4.73 9.71 -13.69
CA ALA A 55 -5.82 9.60 -14.65
C ALA A 55 -5.33 9.14 -16.04
N GLY A 56 -4.19 9.66 -16.50
CA GLY A 56 -3.55 9.21 -17.74
C GLY A 56 -3.15 7.73 -17.69
N ILE A 57 -2.55 7.29 -16.58
CA ILE A 57 -2.21 5.87 -16.34
C ILE A 57 -3.48 5.02 -16.31
N ALA A 58 -4.54 5.48 -15.65
CA ALA A 58 -5.81 4.77 -15.57
C ALA A 58 -6.42 4.53 -16.95
N LEU A 59 -6.41 5.55 -17.82
CA LEU A 59 -6.86 5.43 -19.20
C LEU A 59 -5.99 4.45 -19.98
N TRP A 60 -4.66 4.54 -19.83
CA TRP A 60 -3.72 3.66 -20.53
C TRP A 60 -3.92 2.17 -20.17
N ILE A 61 -4.19 1.87 -18.90
CA ILE A 61 -4.53 0.52 -18.44
C ILE A 61 -5.85 0.03 -19.05
N LYS A 62 -6.87 0.90 -19.09
CA LYS A 62 -8.20 0.61 -19.64
C LYS A 62 -8.17 0.34 -21.15
N LEU A 63 -7.25 0.97 -21.88
CA LEU A 63 -7.03 0.74 -23.31
C LEU A 63 -6.25 -0.54 -23.59
N ASP A 64 -5.31 -0.93 -22.71
CA ASP A 64 -4.47 -2.12 -22.89
C ASP A 64 -5.20 -3.42 -22.49
N SER A 65 -6.08 -3.38 -21.47
CA SER A 65 -6.81 -4.57 -21.03
C SER A 65 -8.21 -4.24 -20.47
N PRO A 66 -9.23 -5.07 -20.75
CA PRO A 66 -10.54 -4.92 -20.12
C PRO A 66 -10.48 -5.22 -18.61
N GLY A 67 -11.30 -4.54 -17.82
CA GLY A 67 -11.48 -4.75 -16.38
C GLY A 67 -11.15 -3.52 -15.52
N PRO A 68 -11.02 -3.69 -14.19
CA PRO A 68 -10.79 -2.59 -13.25
C PRO A 68 -9.36 -2.03 -13.37
N VAL A 69 -9.21 -0.73 -13.07
CA VAL A 69 -7.90 -0.04 -13.09
C VAL A 69 -7.09 -0.28 -11.82
N PHE A 70 -7.79 -0.38 -10.68
CA PHE A 70 -7.15 -0.54 -9.38
C PHE A 70 -7.18 -2.01 -8.94
N PHE A 71 -6.05 -2.45 -8.40
CA PHE A 71 -5.88 -3.73 -7.73
C PHE A 71 -5.69 -3.48 -6.23
N ARG A 72 -6.26 -4.35 -5.38
CA ARG A 72 -6.13 -4.29 -3.93
C ARG A 72 -5.29 -5.46 -3.45
N GLN A 73 -4.14 -5.16 -2.84
CA GLN A 73 -3.27 -6.19 -2.25
C GLN A 73 -3.45 -6.22 -0.73
N GLU A 74 -3.63 -7.41 -0.16
CA GLU A 74 -3.67 -7.60 1.29
C GLU A 74 -2.25 -7.63 1.87
N ARG A 75 -2.05 -6.85 2.94
CA ARG A 75 -0.80 -6.77 3.70
C ARG A 75 -1.09 -6.77 5.18
N VAL A 76 -0.25 -7.45 5.96
CA VAL A 76 -0.31 -7.38 7.42
C VAL A 76 0.38 -6.11 7.87
N THR A 77 -0.30 -5.32 8.69
CA THR A 77 0.18 -4.03 9.21
C THR A 77 0.36 -4.09 10.72
N GLN A 78 0.47 -2.92 11.36
CA GLN A 78 0.67 -2.79 12.79
C GLN A 78 -0.38 -3.61 13.58
N TYR A 79 0.09 -4.31 14.61
CA TYR A 79 -0.74 -5.13 15.50
C TYR A 79 -1.45 -6.31 14.80
N GLY A 80 -0.93 -6.78 13.66
CA GLY A 80 -1.51 -7.90 12.92
C GLY A 80 -2.78 -7.56 12.14
N ARG A 81 -3.13 -6.27 12.00
CA ARG A 81 -4.29 -5.84 11.21
C ARG A 81 -4.05 -6.09 9.72
N ILE A 82 -4.99 -6.75 9.04
CA ILE A 82 -4.97 -6.88 7.59
C ILE A 82 -5.41 -5.55 6.97
N PHE A 83 -4.53 -4.97 6.14
CA PHE A 83 -4.77 -3.73 5.43
C PHE A 83 -4.68 -3.98 3.92
N ARG A 84 -5.65 -3.43 3.18
CA ARG A 84 -5.70 -3.54 1.72
C ARG A 84 -5.09 -2.28 1.12
N ILE A 85 -3.94 -2.42 0.47
CA ILE A 85 -3.28 -1.34 -0.24
C ILE A 85 -3.81 -1.21 -1.67
N TYR A 86 -4.04 0.02 -2.13
CA TYR A 86 -4.34 0.29 -3.54
C TYR A 86 -3.07 0.29 -4.41
N LYS A 87 -3.14 -0.37 -5.56
CA LYS A 87 -2.13 -0.31 -6.63
C LYS A 87 -2.82 -0.18 -7.99
N PHE A 88 -2.12 0.29 -9.00
CA PHE A 88 -2.61 0.13 -10.37
C PHE A 88 -2.49 -1.31 -10.81
N ARG A 89 -3.44 -1.75 -11.62
CA ARG A 89 -3.44 -3.08 -12.20
C ARG A 89 -2.33 -3.19 -13.23
N THR A 90 -1.47 -4.18 -13.02
CA THR A 90 -0.36 -4.48 -13.95
C THR A 90 -0.49 -5.87 -14.58
N MET A 91 -1.54 -6.62 -14.24
CA MET A 91 -1.78 -7.99 -14.70
C MET A 91 -3.17 -8.12 -15.32
N VAL A 92 -3.35 -9.06 -16.25
CA VAL A 92 -4.63 -9.36 -16.91
C VAL A 92 -5.69 -9.87 -15.93
N ASP A 93 -6.98 -9.78 -16.29
CA ASP A 93 -8.15 -9.96 -15.38
C ASP A 93 -8.31 -11.39 -14.88
N ASP A 94 -7.49 -12.27 -15.44
CA ASP A 94 -7.55 -13.72 -15.27
C ASP A 94 -6.23 -14.30 -14.74
N ALA A 95 -5.35 -13.43 -14.22
CA ALA A 95 -4.03 -13.83 -13.77
C ALA A 95 -4.08 -14.79 -12.56
N GLU A 96 -5.06 -14.63 -11.67
CA GLU A 96 -5.25 -15.47 -10.49
C GLU A 96 -5.72 -16.89 -10.83
N ARG A 97 -6.52 -17.08 -11.89
CA ARG A 97 -6.92 -18.41 -12.36
C ARG A 97 -5.80 -19.14 -13.14
N LYS A 98 -4.75 -18.43 -13.56
CA LYS A 98 -3.70 -18.95 -14.46
C LYS A 98 -2.37 -19.31 -13.79
N GLY A 99 -2.20 -19.16 -12.47
CA GLY A 99 -0.99 -19.66 -11.80
C GLY A 99 -0.66 -19.06 -10.44
N SER A 100 0.53 -19.43 -9.93
CA SER A 100 1.07 -19.08 -8.61
C SER A 100 0.97 -17.58 -8.25
N LEU A 101 0.83 -17.32 -6.94
CA LEU A 101 0.89 -15.99 -6.29
C LEU A 101 2.24 -15.28 -6.46
N VAL A 102 3.28 -16.00 -6.90
CA VAL A 102 4.63 -15.47 -7.17
C VAL A 102 4.77 -15.19 -8.66
N THR A 103 5.04 -13.92 -9.00
CA THR A 103 5.37 -13.52 -10.37
C THR A 103 6.84 -13.88 -10.66
N ALA A 104 7.10 -14.73 -11.66
CA ALA A 104 8.45 -14.95 -12.20
C ALA A 104 8.82 -13.84 -13.21
N GLU A 105 10.12 -13.61 -13.45
CA GLU A 105 10.54 -12.72 -14.53
C GLU A 105 10.01 -13.23 -15.88
N GLY A 106 9.32 -12.37 -16.64
CA GLY A 106 8.75 -12.72 -17.95
C GLY A 106 7.33 -13.30 -17.91
N ASP A 107 6.61 -13.20 -16.78
CA ASP A 107 5.24 -13.71 -16.65
C ASP A 107 4.29 -13.12 -17.72
N SER A 108 3.71 -14.00 -18.54
CA SER A 108 2.79 -13.68 -19.64
C SER A 108 1.48 -13.04 -19.16
N ARG A 109 1.23 -13.06 -17.84
CA ARG A 109 0.08 -12.42 -17.19
C ARG A 109 0.28 -10.91 -17.02
N ILE A 110 1.48 -10.37 -17.21
CA ILE A 110 1.78 -8.93 -17.09
C ILE A 110 1.41 -8.21 -18.40
N THR A 111 0.64 -7.13 -18.30
CA THR A 111 0.25 -6.33 -19.47
C THR A 111 1.43 -5.49 -19.98
N ARG A 112 1.41 -5.04 -21.25
CA ARG A 112 2.53 -4.25 -21.81
C ARG A 112 2.69 -2.94 -21.04
N VAL A 113 1.56 -2.32 -20.66
CA VAL A 113 1.53 -1.16 -19.78
C VAL A 113 2.00 -1.53 -18.37
N GLY A 114 1.52 -2.65 -17.83
CA GLY A 114 1.91 -3.14 -16.51
C GLY A 114 3.41 -3.35 -16.34
N LYS A 115 4.10 -3.83 -17.38
CA LYS A 115 5.57 -4.00 -17.38
C LYS A 115 6.28 -2.66 -17.23
N LYS A 116 5.83 -1.61 -17.95
CA LYS A 116 6.39 -0.25 -17.83
C LYS A 116 6.08 0.37 -16.47
N LEU A 117 4.85 0.21 -15.98
CA LEU A 117 4.45 0.74 -14.67
C LEU A 117 5.27 0.12 -13.53
N ARG A 118 5.52 -1.20 -13.55
CA ARG A 118 6.38 -1.88 -12.56
C ARG A 118 7.83 -1.41 -12.65
N GLY A 119 8.37 -1.23 -13.86
CA GLY A 119 9.74 -0.75 -14.06
C GLY A 119 9.98 0.64 -13.46
N CYS A 120 8.97 1.52 -13.52
CA CYS A 120 9.03 2.86 -12.93
C CYS A 120 8.38 2.95 -11.54
N ARG A 121 7.89 1.83 -10.97
CA ARG A 121 7.10 1.77 -9.72
C ARG A 121 5.89 2.72 -9.67
N LEU A 122 5.39 3.10 -10.84
CA LEU A 122 4.22 3.97 -10.96
C LEU A 122 2.94 3.25 -10.55
N ASP A 123 2.95 1.91 -10.49
CA ASP A 123 1.85 1.11 -9.98
C ASP A 123 1.54 1.36 -8.50
N GLU A 124 2.49 1.93 -7.76
CA GLU A 124 2.36 2.21 -6.34
C GLU A 124 1.79 3.60 -6.02
N LEU A 125 1.61 4.48 -7.02
CA LEU A 125 1.05 5.82 -6.81
C LEU A 125 -0.31 5.83 -6.08
N PRO A 126 -1.26 4.90 -6.37
CA PRO A 126 -2.52 4.85 -5.64
C PRO A 126 -2.36 4.56 -4.14
N GLN A 127 -1.18 4.09 -3.69
CA GLN A 127 -0.93 3.87 -2.28
C GLN A 127 -0.97 5.16 -1.46
N LEU A 128 -0.80 6.34 -2.07
CA LEU A 128 -0.98 7.63 -1.38
C LEU A 128 -2.39 7.77 -0.78
N ILE A 129 -3.40 7.22 -1.45
CA ILE A 129 -4.80 7.19 -0.96
C ILE A 129 -4.91 6.37 0.32
N ASN A 130 -4.06 5.35 0.52
CA ASN A 130 -4.05 4.54 1.73
C ASN A 130 -3.74 5.36 2.99
N ILE A 131 -3.03 6.49 2.86
CA ILE A 131 -2.63 7.33 3.99
C ILE A 131 -3.85 7.95 4.68
N TRP A 132 -4.93 8.18 3.92
CA TRP A 132 -6.21 8.69 4.41
C TRP A 132 -7.04 7.65 5.15
N LYS A 133 -6.69 6.37 5.01
CA LYS A 133 -7.30 5.26 5.73
C LYS A 133 -6.55 4.98 7.03
#